data_AF-A0A2U3KGG4-F1
#
_entry.id   AF-A0A2U3KGG4-F1
#
_cell.length_a   1.000
_cell.length_b   1.000
_cell.length_c   1.000
_cell.angle_alpha   90.00
_cell.angle_beta   90.00
_cell.angle_gamma   90.00
#
_symmetry.space_group_name_H-M   'P 1'
#
loop_
_entity.id
_entity.type
_entity.pdbx_description
1 polymer ?
#
loop_
_entity_poly.entity_id
_entity_poly.type
_entity_poly.pdbx_seq_one_letter_code
_entity_poly.pdbx_strand_id
1 'polypeptide(L)'
;MPFQCSICAEESTRICARCTKDACNNHLCEKCLRCSDCCECEVHLSEPAGMTVGSARSVFRSAAAVPKPEPELEALPEPPHPPPDPDPEPVPEDGAEPFVW
;
A
#
# COMPACT_ATOMS: atom_id res chain seq x y z
N MET A 1 -21.92 -19.74 8.47
CA MET A 1 -20.45 -19.54 8.47
C MET A 1 -20.21 -18.28 7.66
N PRO A 2 -19.72 -17.18 8.27
CA PRO A 2 -19.42 -15.97 7.50
C PRO A 2 -18.22 -16.22 6.59
N PHE A 3 -18.23 -15.67 5.40
CA PHE A 3 -17.04 -15.63 4.55
C PHE A 3 -16.09 -14.58 5.12
N GLN A 4 -14.79 -14.85 5.13
CA GLN A 4 -13.81 -13.94 5.72
C GLN A 4 -12.96 -13.33 4.60
N CYS A 5 -12.87 -12.01 4.57
CA CYS A 5 -12.08 -11.29 3.57
C CYS A 5 -10.62 -11.77 3.64
N SER A 6 -10.08 -12.21 2.51
CA SER A 6 -8.71 -12.72 2.44
C SER A 6 -7.62 -11.63 2.54
N ILE A 7 -8.01 -10.37 2.67
CA ILE A 7 -7.10 -9.21 2.72
C ILE A 7 -7.03 -8.64 4.14
N CYS A 8 -8.18 -8.49 4.80
CA CYS A 8 -8.27 -7.90 6.14
C CYS A 8 -8.85 -8.84 7.21
N ALA A 9 -9.21 -10.07 6.86
CA ALA A 9 -9.86 -11.05 7.74
C ALA A 9 -11.17 -10.56 8.39
N GLU A 10 -11.82 -9.54 7.83
CA GLU A 10 -13.12 -9.05 8.28
C GLU A 10 -14.27 -9.82 7.60
N GLU A 11 -15.49 -9.72 8.13
CA GLU A 11 -16.64 -10.42 7.55
C GLU A 11 -16.89 -9.92 6.12
N SER A 12 -16.98 -10.86 5.18
CA SER A 12 -17.22 -10.62 3.77
C SER A 12 -18.55 -11.21 3.35
N THR A 13 -19.26 -10.48 2.49
CA THR A 13 -20.47 -10.95 1.81
C THR A 13 -20.28 -11.02 0.29
N ARG A 14 -19.07 -10.73 -0.21
CA ARG A 14 -18.76 -10.64 -1.63
C ARG A 14 -17.50 -11.42 -1.99
N ILE A 15 -17.44 -11.83 -3.25
CA ILE A 15 -16.33 -12.55 -3.86
C ILE A 15 -15.84 -11.80 -5.09
N CYS A 16 -14.54 -11.84 -5.35
CA CYS A 16 -13.94 -11.25 -6.55
C CYS A 16 -14.40 -12.01 -7.81
N ALA A 17 -14.92 -11.29 -8.81
CA ALA A 17 -15.35 -11.88 -10.07
C ALA A 17 -14.21 -12.52 -10.90
N ARG A 18 -12.95 -12.22 -10.56
CA ARG A 18 -11.76 -12.73 -11.28
C ARG A 18 -11.14 -13.95 -10.59
N CYS A 19 -10.74 -13.80 -9.33
CA CYS A 19 -10.04 -14.84 -8.59
C CYS A 19 -10.94 -15.65 -7.65
N THR A 20 -12.24 -15.35 -7.59
CA THR A 20 -13.24 -16.01 -6.73
C THR A 20 -12.93 -15.97 -5.22
N LYS A 21 -11.95 -15.18 -4.82
CA LYS A 21 -11.54 -15.01 -3.42
C LYS A 21 -12.51 -14.07 -2.68
N ASP A 22 -12.75 -14.35 -1.41
CA ASP A 22 -13.59 -13.53 -0.54
C ASP A 22 -12.94 -12.16 -0.31
N ALA A 23 -13.69 -11.10 -0.58
CA ALA A 23 -13.23 -9.72 -0.40
C ALA A 23 -14.39 -8.83 0.09
N CYS A 24 -14.17 -8.06 1.16
CA CYS A 24 -15.15 -7.11 1.65
C CYS A 24 -15.31 -5.93 0.68
N ASN A 25 -16.39 -5.15 0.81
CA ASN A 25 -16.67 -4.02 -0.10
C ASN A 25 -15.58 -2.94 -0.10
N ASN A 26 -14.77 -2.84 0.96
CA ASN A 26 -13.64 -1.91 1.01
C ASN A 26 -12.53 -2.33 0.02
N HIS A 27 -12.34 -3.63 -0.17
CA HIS A 27 -11.31 -4.18 -1.04
C HIS A 27 -11.84 -4.65 -2.40
N LEU A 28 -13.13 -4.48 -2.67
CA LEU A 28 -13.77 -4.85 -3.92
C LEU A 28 -14.16 -3.59 -4.68
N CYS A 29 -13.64 -3.42 -5.89
CA CYS A 29 -13.96 -2.26 -6.71
C CYS A 29 -15.43 -2.30 -7.15
N GLU A 30 -16.19 -1.23 -6.90
CA GLU A 30 -17.62 -1.16 -7.25
C GLU A 30 -17.85 -1.12 -8.77
N LYS A 31 -16.86 -0.72 -9.57
CA LYS A 31 -16.97 -0.69 -11.03
C LYS A 31 -16.83 -2.06 -11.68
N CYS A 32 -15.86 -2.86 -11.23
CA CYS A 32 -15.51 -4.13 -11.88
C CYS A 32 -15.80 -5.37 -11.02
N LEU A 33 -16.18 -5.18 -9.75
CA LEU A 33 -16.41 -6.24 -8.76
C LEU A 33 -15.21 -7.17 -8.58
N ARG A 34 -13.99 -6.62 -8.67
CA ARG A 34 -12.73 -7.34 -8.47
C ARG A 34 -12.01 -6.82 -7.23
N CYS A 35 -11.23 -7.69 -6.59
CA CYS A 35 -10.41 -7.29 -5.45
C CYS A 35 -9.30 -6.32 -5.87
N SER A 36 -8.71 -5.58 -4.92
CA SER A 36 -7.63 -4.60 -5.16
C SER A 36 -6.47 -5.16 -6.00
N ASP A 37 -6.09 -6.42 -5.78
CA ASP A 37 -5.01 -7.11 -6.50
C ASP A 37 -5.38 -7.47 -7.96
N CYS A 38 -6.66 -7.64 -8.25
CA CYS A 38 -7.19 -7.98 -9.59
C CYS A 38 -7.85 -6.79 -10.29
N CYS A 39 -7.80 -5.61 -9.70
CA CYS A 39 -8.48 -4.42 -10.20
C CYS A 39 -7.63 -3.77 -11.30
N GLU A 40 -8.15 -3.77 -12.53
CA GLU A 40 -7.54 -3.09 -13.68
C GLU A 40 -8.21 -1.73 -13.97
N CYS A 41 -9.11 -1.31 -13.08
CA CYS A 41 -9.69 0.02 -13.20
C CYS A 41 -8.61 1.01 -12.79
N GLU A 42 -8.08 1.78 -13.75
CA GLU A 42 -7.23 2.97 -13.53
C GLU A 42 -8.03 4.10 -12.84
N VAL A 43 -8.72 3.78 -11.74
CA VAL A 43 -9.50 4.76 -10.98
C VAL A 43 -8.50 5.57 -10.17
N HIS A 44 -8.03 6.67 -10.75
CA HIS A 44 -7.69 7.82 -9.92
C HIS A 44 -8.94 8.10 -9.09
N LEU A 45 -8.86 7.98 -7.77
CA LEU A 45 -9.83 8.57 -6.86
C LEU A 45 -9.76 10.09 -7.03
N SER A 46 -10.29 10.60 -8.14
CA SER A 46 -10.50 12.03 -8.31
C SER A 46 -11.51 12.43 -7.24
N GLU A 47 -11.05 13.36 -6.41
CA GLU A 47 -11.78 14.07 -5.38
C GLU A 47 -13.22 14.39 -5.83
N PRO A 48 -14.20 14.40 -4.91
CA PRO A 48 -15.61 14.50 -5.26
C PRO A 48 -15.83 15.70 -6.18
N ALA A 49 -16.27 15.40 -7.41
CA ALA A 49 -16.67 16.37 -8.41
C ALA A 49 -17.93 17.11 -7.93
N GLY A 50 -17.74 18.10 -7.05
CA GLY A 50 -18.71 19.13 -6.74
C GLY A 50 -18.80 20.11 -7.91
N MET A 51 -19.75 19.87 -8.80
CA MET A 51 -20.12 20.77 -9.89
C MET A 51 -20.77 22.04 -9.33
N THR A 52 -20.20 23.22 -9.57
CA THR A 52 -20.99 24.45 -9.86
C THR A 52 -20.22 25.42 -10.75
N VAL A 53 -20.93 25.91 -11.77
CA VAL A 53 -20.55 26.83 -12.84
C VAL A 53 -20.20 28.22 -12.31
N GLY A 54 -19.14 28.83 -12.85
CA GLY A 54 -18.76 30.21 -12.54
C GLY A 54 -17.63 30.76 -13.41
N SER A 55 -17.84 30.84 -14.72
CA SER A 55 -16.98 31.66 -15.59
C SER A 55 -17.24 33.13 -15.29
N ALA A 56 -16.35 33.76 -14.53
CA ALA A 56 -16.23 35.21 -14.47
C ALA A 56 -14.74 35.56 -14.46
N ARG A 57 -14.31 36.18 -15.55
CA ARG A 57 -12.99 36.78 -15.77
C ARG A 57 -12.57 37.60 -14.55
N SER A 58 -11.55 37.17 -13.82
CA SER A 58 -10.81 38.05 -12.93
C SER A 58 -9.58 38.59 -13.67
N VAL A 59 -9.76 39.74 -14.30
CA VAL A 59 -8.65 40.59 -14.74
C VAL A 59 -8.07 41.29 -13.52
N PHE A 60 -6.73 41.33 -13.47
CA PHE A 60 -5.88 42.13 -12.59
C PHE A 60 -5.68 41.63 -11.15
N ARG A 61 -4.45 41.19 -10.83
CA ARG A 61 -3.45 42.08 -10.19
C ARG A 61 -2.07 41.41 -10.10
N SER A 62 -1.15 41.98 -10.88
CA SER A 62 0.29 42.22 -10.69
C SER A 62 1.25 41.17 -10.10
N ALA A 63 2.37 41.08 -10.81
CA ALA A 63 3.62 40.42 -10.47
C ALA A 63 4.12 40.66 -9.04
N ALA A 64 4.50 39.57 -8.36
CA ALA A 64 5.59 39.54 -7.39
C ALA A 64 5.98 38.08 -7.13
N ALA A 65 7.27 37.80 -7.36
CA ALA A 65 8.08 36.74 -6.78
C ALA A 65 7.52 35.30 -6.80
N VAL A 66 8.20 34.43 -7.55
CA VAL A 66 8.19 32.99 -7.31
C VAL A 66 8.97 32.74 -6.01
N PRO A 67 8.39 32.41 -4.85
CA PRO A 67 9.13 31.63 -3.88
C PRO A 67 9.23 30.23 -4.49
N LYS A 68 10.45 29.81 -4.80
CA LYS A 68 10.77 28.42 -5.10
C LYS A 68 11.02 27.77 -3.73
N PRO A 69 10.08 27.02 -3.12
CA PRO A 69 10.46 26.10 -2.06
C PRO A 69 11.09 24.89 -2.75
N GLU A 70 12.41 24.85 -2.78
CA GLU A 70 13.10 23.57 -2.76
C GLU A 70 12.91 23.04 -1.34
N PRO A 71 12.13 21.98 -1.09
CA PRO A 71 12.51 21.11 0.00
C PRO A 71 13.79 20.42 -0.49
N GLU A 72 14.93 21.09 -0.28
CA GLU A 72 16.18 20.38 -0.05
C GLU A 72 15.88 19.54 1.19
N LEU A 73 15.41 18.32 0.93
CA LEU A 73 15.30 17.30 1.94
C LEU A 73 16.76 17.04 2.32
N GLU A 74 17.23 17.79 3.31
CA GLU A 74 18.50 17.55 3.97
C GLU A 74 18.52 16.05 4.27
N ALA A 75 19.29 15.34 3.46
CA ALA A 75 19.52 13.92 3.62
C ALA A 75 20.15 13.78 5.01
N LEU A 76 19.31 13.44 5.98
CA LEU A 76 19.77 12.98 7.28
C LEU A 76 20.83 11.91 6.97
N PRO A 77 22.09 12.07 7.43
CA PRO A 77 23.08 11.05 7.21
C PRO A 77 22.52 9.75 7.79
N GLU A 78 22.45 8.72 6.94
CA GLU A 78 22.02 7.40 7.35
C GLU A 78 22.83 7.00 8.60
N PRO A 79 22.18 6.50 9.67
CA PRO A 79 22.92 6.03 10.84
C PRO A 79 23.92 4.97 10.38
N PRO A 80 25.16 4.97 10.92
CA PRO A 80 26.16 3.99 10.51
C PRO A 80 25.58 2.58 10.68
N HIS A 81 25.65 1.80 9.59
CA HIS A 81 25.22 0.40 9.60
C HIS A 81 25.92 -0.35 10.76
N PRO A 82 25.20 -1.19 11.52
CA PRO A 82 25.84 -2.02 12.53
C PRO A 82 26.90 -2.93 11.87
N PRO A 83 27.98 -3.28 12.59
CA PRO A 83 28.95 -4.24 12.07
C PRO A 83 28.23 -5.56 11.72
N PRO A 84 28.72 -6.31 10.72
CA PRO A 84 28.14 -7.61 10.38
C PRO A 84 28.16 -8.51 11.61
N ASP A 85 27.10 -9.29 11.80
CA ASP A 85 27.01 -10.29 12.86
C ASP A 85 28.22 -11.24 12.82
N PRO A 86 28.71 -11.70 13.98
CA PRO A 86 29.82 -12.65 14.02
C PRO A 86 29.47 -13.92 13.22
N ASP A 87 30.44 -14.42 12.47
CA ASP A 87 30.34 -15.66 11.70
C ASP A 87 29.86 -16.80 12.61
N PRO A 88 28.89 -17.63 12.19
CA PRO A 88 28.35 -18.68 13.03
C PRO A 88 29.46 -19.63 13.47
N GLU A 89 29.56 -19.88 14.78
CA GLU A 89 30.51 -20.86 15.31
C GLU A 89 30.31 -22.22 14.61
N PRO A 90 31.38 -22.96 14.29
CA PRO A 90 31.25 -24.26 13.64
C PRO A 90 30.42 -25.18 14.52
N VAL A 91 29.25 -25.58 14.02
CA VAL A 91 28.41 -26.58 14.69
C VAL A 91 29.21 -27.88 14.80
N PRO A 92 29.34 -28.48 16.00
CA PRO A 92 29.97 -29.77 16.13
C PRO A 92 29.18 -30.80 15.31
N GLU A 93 29.86 -31.46 14.38
CA GLU A 93 29.31 -32.49 13.54
C GLU A 93 28.81 -33.68 14.39
N ASP A 94 27.55 -34.03 14.15
CA ASP A 94 26.91 -35.33 14.34
C ASP A 94 27.63 -36.32 15.27
N GLY A 95 27.28 -36.26 16.55
CA GLY A 95 27.54 -37.31 17.50
C GLY A 95 26.27 -38.12 17.71
N ALA A 96 26.25 -39.33 17.15
CA ALA A 96 25.43 -40.49 17.51
C ALA A 96 24.78 -40.38 18.91
N GLU A 97 23.51 -40.76 19.09
CA GLU A 97 23.11 -42.16 19.30
C GLU A 97 21.57 -42.33 19.14
N PRO A 98 21.07 -43.54 18.82
CA PRO A 98 19.67 -43.76 18.46
C PRO A 98 18.71 -43.62 19.64
N PHE A 99 17.54 -43.04 19.35
CA PHE A 99 16.36 -43.00 20.20
C PHE A 99 16.09 -44.36 20.89
N VAL A 100 16.05 -44.37 22.23
CA VAL A 100 15.50 -45.46 23.04
C VAL A 100 14.30 -44.93 23.83
N TRP A 101 13.14 -45.27 23.28
CA TRP A 101 11.75 -45.32 23.80
C TRP A 101 11.16 -44.14 24.60
#